data_AF-A0A178WQR4-F1
#
_entry.id   AF-A0A178WQR4-F1
#
_cell.length_a   1.000
_cell.length_b   1.000
_cell.length_c   1.000
_cell.angle_alpha   90.00
_cell.angle_beta   90.00
_cell.angle_gamma   90.00
#
_symmetry.space_group_name_H-M   'P 1'
#
loop_
_entity.id
_entity.type
_entity.pdbx_description
1 polymer ?
#
loop_
_entity_poly.entity_id
_entity_poly.type
_entity_poly.pdbx_seq_one_letter_code
_entity_poly.pdbx_strand_id
1 'polypeptide(L)'
;MKENTPNSLALASEQDIREPLDSFARFVGTLRRIKGKQAKLTQQRKDVETVLKAALLSAGATIGTVNGVPVVSYSSSTRIALDQTRLKREHPDVVEEFSDISEVWTFRLLTA
;
A
#
# COMPACT_ATOMS: atom_id res chain seq x y z
N MET A 1 -30.67 -20.98 25.75
CA MET A 1 -29.25 -21.38 25.84
C MET A 1 -28.70 -21.33 24.43
N LYS A 2 -27.89 -20.32 24.11
CA LYS A 2 -27.30 -20.18 22.77
C LYS A 2 -25.89 -20.75 22.85
N GLU A 3 -25.67 -21.86 22.14
CA GLU A 3 -24.34 -22.43 21.98
C GLU A 3 -23.49 -21.41 21.20
N ASN A 4 -22.54 -20.88 21.94
CA ASN A 4 -21.54 -19.95 21.46
C ASN A 4 -20.51 -20.79 20.72
N THR A 5 -20.72 -21.04 19.42
CA THR A 5 -19.72 -21.73 18.60
C THR A 5 -18.48 -20.84 18.57
N PRO A 6 -17.37 -21.24 19.21
CA PRO A 6 -16.18 -20.41 19.26
C PRO A 6 -15.61 -20.31 17.86
N ASN A 7 -15.33 -19.08 17.42
CA ASN A 7 -14.50 -18.79 16.27
C ASN A 7 -13.12 -19.42 16.50
N SER A 8 -12.96 -20.67 16.05
CA SER A 8 -11.84 -21.56 16.34
C SER A 8 -10.61 -21.30 15.46
N LEU A 9 -10.36 -20.04 15.12
CA LEU A 9 -9.09 -19.60 14.54
C LEU A 9 -8.21 -18.86 15.57
N ALA A 10 -8.53 -19.00 16.86
CA ALA A 10 -7.65 -18.59 17.93
C ALA A 10 -6.52 -19.61 18.12
N LEU A 11 -5.30 -19.16 17.79
CA LEU A 11 -4.02 -19.58 18.36
C LEU A 11 -3.47 -20.92 17.87
N ALA A 12 -3.27 -21.06 16.55
CA ALA A 12 -2.06 -21.74 16.13
C ALA A 12 -0.90 -20.83 16.55
N SER A 13 -0.14 -21.23 17.57
CA SER A 13 1.17 -20.66 17.84
C SER A 13 2.02 -20.90 16.61
N GLU A 14 2.08 -19.92 15.70
CA GLU A 14 3.13 -19.83 14.70
C GLU A 14 4.44 -19.81 15.49
N GLN A 15 5.05 -20.98 15.65
CA GLN A 15 6.43 -21.04 16.09
C GLN A 15 7.20 -20.25 15.03
N ASP A 16 7.87 -19.18 15.43
CA ASP A 16 8.79 -18.43 14.56
C ASP A 16 9.85 -19.43 14.07
N ILE A 17 9.64 -20.03 12.90
CA ILE A 17 10.64 -20.86 12.25
C ILE A 17 11.72 -19.89 11.76
N ARG A 18 12.87 -19.90 12.43
CA ARG A 18 14.01 -19.01 12.14
C ARG A 18 15.03 -19.73 11.29
N GLU A 19 15.19 -19.28 10.06
CA GLU A 19 16.28 -19.71 9.18
C GLU A 19 17.44 -18.69 9.28
N PRO A 20 18.67 -19.13 9.60
CA PRO A 20 19.84 -18.23 9.58
C PRO A 20 20.16 -17.77 8.16
N LEU A 21 20.17 -16.46 7.93
CA LEU A 21 20.49 -15.84 6.64
C LEU A 21 21.88 -15.17 6.62
N ASP A 22 22.81 -15.61 7.47
CA ASP A 22 24.13 -14.98 7.64
C ASP A 22 24.93 -14.89 6.33
N SER A 23 24.87 -15.93 5.50
CA SER A 23 25.51 -15.95 4.16
C SER A 23 24.95 -14.87 3.22
N PHE A 24 23.73 -14.39 3.47
CA PHE A 24 23.06 -13.35 2.69
C PHE A 24 23.14 -11.96 3.33
N ALA A 25 23.91 -11.77 4.41
CA ALA A 25 24.01 -10.50 5.13
C ALA A 25 24.33 -9.30 4.21
N ARG A 26 25.18 -9.52 3.17
CA ARG A 26 25.49 -8.49 2.17
C ARG A 26 24.27 -8.07 1.35
N PHE A 27 23.40 -9.01 0.98
CA PHE A 27 22.17 -8.71 0.24
C PHE A 27 21.17 -7.97 1.11
N VAL A 28 21.00 -8.37 2.38
CA VAL A 28 20.18 -7.63 3.35
C VAL A 28 20.67 -6.20 3.51
N GLY A 29 21.99 -6.00 3.66
CA GLY A 29 22.60 -4.67 3.73
C GLY A 29 22.37 -3.82 2.47
N THR A 30 22.45 -4.44 1.29
CA THR A 30 22.16 -3.80 0.01
C THR A 30 20.69 -3.38 -0.08
N LEU A 31 19.77 -4.27 0.30
CA LEU A 31 18.34 -4.01 0.29
C LEU A 31 17.96 -2.87 1.23
N ARG A 32 18.56 -2.79 2.43
CA ARG A 32 18.40 -1.65 3.36
C ARG A 32 18.81 -0.33 2.70
N ARG A 33 19.98 -0.28 2.06
CA ARG A 33 20.47 0.92 1.36
C ARG A 33 19.54 1.34 0.23
N ILE A 34 19.05 0.39 -0.56
CA ILE A 34 18.10 0.65 -1.65
C ILE A 34 16.81 1.25 -1.09
N LYS A 35 16.21 0.63 -0.06
CA LYS A 35 14.98 1.16 0.56
C LYS A 35 15.18 2.57 1.12
N GLY A 36 16.31 2.85 1.75
CA GLY A 36 16.64 4.19 2.22
C GLY A 36 16.72 5.22 1.09
N LYS A 37 17.39 4.89 -0.02
CA LYS A 37 17.44 5.76 -1.21
C LYS A 37 16.07 5.95 -1.85
N GLN A 38 15.28 4.89 -1.96
CA GLN A 38 13.91 4.95 -2.49
C GLN A 38 13.02 5.86 -1.63
N ALA A 39 13.10 5.76 -0.31
CA ALA A 39 12.35 6.63 0.60
C ALA A 39 12.71 8.11 0.38
N LYS A 40 14.01 8.43 0.30
CA LYS A 40 14.48 9.80 0.03
C LYS A 40 13.98 10.32 -1.32
N LEU A 41 14.14 9.54 -2.39
CA LEU A 41 13.69 9.95 -3.73
C LEU A 41 12.16 10.07 -3.80
N THR A 42 11.43 9.20 -3.12
CA THR A 42 9.96 9.29 -3.00
C THR A 42 9.55 10.58 -2.32
N GLN A 43 10.24 10.98 -1.26
CA GLN A 43 9.96 12.24 -0.58
C GLN A 43 10.26 13.44 -1.48
N GLN A 44 11.45 13.49 -2.08
CA GLN A 44 11.83 14.56 -3.02
C GLN A 44 10.84 14.69 -4.18
N ARG A 45 10.38 13.57 -4.75
CA ARG A 45 9.35 13.56 -5.79
C ARG A 45 8.06 14.20 -5.29
N LYS A 46 7.57 13.81 -4.11
CA LYS A 46 6.34 14.38 -3.52
C LYS A 46 6.47 15.87 -3.27
N ASP A 47 7.63 16.33 -2.80
CA ASP A 47 7.88 17.75 -2.53
C ASP A 47 7.80 18.57 -3.83
N VAL A 48 8.46 18.11 -4.89
CA VAL A 48 8.42 18.75 -6.23
C VAL A 48 7.01 18.71 -6.83
N GLU A 49 6.35 17.56 -6.80
CA GLU A 49 4.97 17.42 -7.28
C GLU A 49 4.01 18.38 -6.55
N THR A 50 4.21 18.58 -5.25
CA THR A 50 3.36 19.48 -4.45
C THR A 50 3.48 20.92 -4.95
N VAL A 51 4.71 21.38 -5.21
CA VAL A 51 4.96 22.73 -5.76
C VAL A 51 4.31 22.88 -7.13
N LEU A 52 4.47 21.90 -8.02
CA LEU A 52 3.91 21.95 -9.38
C LEU A 52 2.38 21.92 -9.37
N LYS A 53 1.76 21.08 -8.54
CA LYS A 53 0.30 21.02 -8.37
C LYS A 53 -0.26 22.32 -7.81
N ALA A 54 0.41 22.91 -6.82
CA ALA A 54 0.02 24.20 -6.26
C ALA A 54 0.06 25.31 -7.32
N ALA A 55 1.11 25.36 -8.15
CA ALA A 55 1.21 26.31 -9.23
C ALA A 55 0.08 26.17 -10.26
N LEU A 56 -0.25 24.94 -10.68
CA LEU A 56 -1.36 24.67 -11.59
C LEU A 56 -2.72 25.08 -11.00
N LEU A 57 -2.97 24.75 -9.73
CA LEU A 57 -4.19 25.12 -9.03
C LEU A 57 -4.35 26.64 -8.88
N SER A 58 -3.28 27.34 -8.49
CA SER A 58 -3.30 28.81 -8.37
C SER A 58 -3.56 29.49 -9.71
N ALA A 59 -3.15 28.87 -10.83
CA ALA A 59 -3.40 29.37 -12.18
C ALA A 59 -4.76 28.92 -12.76
N GLY A 60 -5.52 28.05 -12.06
CA GLY A 60 -6.72 27.43 -12.62
C GLY A 60 -6.44 26.56 -13.85
N ALA A 61 -5.21 26.07 -14.00
CA ALA A 61 -4.74 25.36 -15.18
C ALA A 61 -4.69 23.84 -14.94
N THR A 62 -4.97 23.06 -15.97
CA THR A 62 -4.85 21.59 -15.94
C THR A 62 -3.60 21.09 -16.67
N ILE A 63 -2.91 21.95 -17.42
CA ILE A 63 -1.69 21.64 -18.18
C ILE A 63 -0.61 22.66 -17.85
N GLY A 64 0.57 22.18 -17.47
CA GLY A 64 1.78 22.97 -17.28
C GLY A 64 2.72 22.83 -18.48
N THR A 65 3.27 23.95 -18.94
CA THR A 65 4.21 24.00 -20.06
C THR A 65 5.60 24.48 -19.63
N VAL A 66 6.64 24.02 -20.33
CA VAL A 66 8.01 24.54 -20.24
C VAL A 66 8.44 24.89 -21.65
N ASN A 67 8.85 26.14 -21.88
CA ASN A 67 9.18 26.66 -23.22
C ASN A 67 8.05 26.44 -24.25
N GLY A 68 6.79 26.58 -23.81
CA GLY A 68 5.61 26.35 -24.65
C GLY A 68 5.24 24.88 -24.90
N VAL A 69 6.06 23.93 -24.43
CA VAL A 69 5.81 22.49 -24.58
C VAL A 69 5.09 21.94 -23.34
N PRO A 70 3.96 21.24 -23.48
CA PRO A 70 3.28 20.58 -22.36
C PRO A 70 4.15 19.50 -21.70
N VAL A 71 4.28 19.55 -20.37
CA VAL A 71 5.13 18.60 -19.61
C VAL A 71 4.44 17.96 -18.42
N VAL A 72 3.38 18.57 -17.88
CA VAL A 72 2.64 18.04 -16.72
C VAL A 72 1.15 18.28 -16.94
N SER A 73 0.33 17.29 -16.60
CA SER A 73 -1.13 17.44 -16.51
C SER A 73 -1.60 17.17 -15.08
N TYR A 74 -2.64 17.89 -14.66
CA TYR A 74 -3.28 17.71 -13.37
C TYR A 74 -4.80 17.83 -13.53
N SER A 75 -5.49 16.75 -13.19
CA SER A 75 -6.95 16.64 -13.25
C SER A 75 -7.49 15.85 -12.07
N SER A 76 -8.74 16.11 -11.71
CA SER A 76 -9.47 15.36 -10.69
C SER A 76 -10.47 14.41 -11.35
N SER A 77 -10.62 13.22 -10.80
CA SER A 77 -11.71 12.30 -11.13
C SER A 77 -12.42 11.84 -9.87
N THR A 78 -13.74 11.64 -9.98
CA THR A 78 -14.54 11.08 -8.89
C THR A 78 -14.46 9.56 -8.97
N ARG A 79 -14.00 8.92 -7.88
CA ARG A 79 -14.01 7.47 -7.74
C ARG A 79 -15.12 7.04 -6.80
N ILE A 80 -15.97 6.13 -7.26
CA ILE A 80 -16.92 5.40 -6.41
C ILE A 80 -16.20 4.12 -5.95
N ALA A 81 -16.09 3.93 -4.63
CA ALA A 81 -15.48 2.75 -4.04
C ALA A 81 -16.52 2.00 -3.21
N LEU A 82 -16.42 0.66 -3.22
CA LEU A 82 -17.23 -0.21 -2.38
C LEU A 82 -16.82 -0.05 -0.91
N ASP A 83 -17.78 0.22 -0.03
CA ASP A 83 -17.56 0.17 1.42
C ASP A 83 -17.53 -1.28 1.89
N GLN A 84 -16.35 -1.89 1.81
CA GLN A 84 -16.15 -3.29 2.19
C GLN A 84 -16.43 -3.54 3.68
N THR A 85 -16.18 -2.57 4.55
CA THR A 85 -16.43 -2.70 5.99
C THR A 85 -17.91 -2.84 6.25
N ARG A 86 -18.70 -1.96 5.63
CA ARG A 86 -20.15 -2.00 5.71
C ARG A 86 -20.73 -3.26 5.07
N LEU A 87 -20.26 -3.63 3.88
CA LEU A 87 -20.70 -4.84 3.19
C LEU A 87 -20.47 -6.10 4.04
N LYS A 88 -19.26 -6.26 4.60
CA LYS A 88 -18.92 -7.40 5.48
C LYS A 88 -19.76 -7.46 6.75
N ARG A 89 -20.19 -6.30 7.28
CA ARG A 89 -21.01 -6.21 8.49
C ARG A 89 -22.48 -6.48 8.23
N GLU A 90 -23.01 -5.94 7.13
CA GLU A 90 -24.45 -5.93 6.83
C GLU A 90 -24.89 -7.10 5.93
N HIS A 91 -23.99 -7.65 5.11
CA HIS A 91 -24.25 -8.74 4.16
C HIS A 91 -23.09 -9.77 4.13
N PRO A 92 -22.82 -10.48 5.24
CA PRO A 92 -21.72 -11.43 5.33
C PRO A 92 -21.88 -12.65 4.42
N ASP A 93 -23.12 -13.08 4.18
CA ASP A 93 -23.50 -14.18 3.28
C ASP A 93 -23.07 -13.90 1.83
N VAL A 94 -23.32 -12.67 1.36
CA VAL A 94 -22.87 -12.24 0.03
C VAL A 94 -21.35 -12.16 -0.03
N VAL A 95 -20.68 -11.76 1.05
CA VAL A 95 -19.21 -11.77 1.04
C VAL A 95 -18.67 -13.18 0.89
N GLU A 96 -19.24 -14.15 1.59
CA GLU A 96 -18.80 -15.55 1.52
C GLU A 96 -19.01 -16.15 0.12
N GLU A 97 -20.17 -15.93 -0.51
CA GLU A 97 -20.49 -16.42 -1.85
C GLU A 97 -19.51 -15.92 -2.93
N PHE A 98 -18.98 -14.71 -2.76
CA PHE A 98 -18.10 -14.05 -3.74
C PHE A 98 -16.64 -13.94 -3.28
N SER A 99 -16.25 -14.62 -2.20
CA SER A 99 -14.87 -14.65 -1.73
C SER A 99 -14.12 -15.85 -2.29
N ASP A 100 -12.87 -15.62 -2.65
CA ASP A 100 -11.91 -16.69 -3.00
C ASP A 100 -10.77 -16.71 -1.98
N ILE A 101 -10.28 -17.91 -1.66
CA ILE A 101 -9.18 -18.10 -0.72
C ILE A 101 -7.90 -18.28 -1.53
N SER A 102 -6.98 -17.31 -1.42
CA SER A 102 -5.65 -17.41 -2.00
C SER A 102 -4.57 -17.27 -0.94
N GLU A 103 -3.53 -18.07 -1.06
CA GLU A 103 -2.34 -17.95 -0.22
C GLU A 103 -1.47 -16.79 -0.72
N VAL A 104 -1.10 -15.87 0.17
CA VAL A 104 -0.26 -14.72 -0.16
C VAL A 104 0.96 -14.67 0.75
N TRP A 105 2.13 -14.81 0.14
CA TRP A 105 3.41 -14.67 0.83
C TRP A 105 3.80 -13.20 0.93
N THR A 106 4.09 -12.74 2.15
CA THR A 106 4.48 -11.36 2.41
C THR A 106 5.96 -11.26 2.75
N PHE A 107 6.77 -10.68 1.87
CA PHE A 107 8.18 -10.40 2.13
C PHE A 107 8.34 -9.00 2.75
N ARG A 108 8.81 -8.93 3.99
CA ARG A 108 9.09 -7.66 4.70
C ARG A 108 10.53 -7.63 5.16
N LEU A 109 11.19 -6.50 4.89
CA LEU A 109 12.47 -6.18 5.51
C LEU A 109 12.19 -5.60 6.89
N LEU A 110 12.55 -6.32 7.94
CA LEU A 110 12.40 -5.85 9.31
C LEU A 110 13.45 -4.75 9.60
N THR A 111 13.02 -3.66 10.21
CA THR A 111 13.89 -2.66 10.81
C THR A 111 14.25 -3.16 12.20
N ALA A 112 15.54 -3.44 12.44
CA ALA A 112 16.06 -3.64 13.78
C ALA A 112 16.15 -2.29 14.51
#